data_AF-A0A7H1MC62-F1
#
_entry.id   AF-A0A7H1MC62-F1
#
_cell.length_a   1.000
_cell.length_b   1.000
_cell.length_c   1.000
_cell.angle_alpha   90.00
_cell.angle_beta   90.00
_cell.angle_gamma   90.00
#
_symmetry.space_group_name_H-M   'P 1'
#
loop_
_entity.id
_entity.type
_entity.pdbx_description
1 polymer ?
#
loop_
_entity_poly.entity_id
_entity_poly.type
_entity_poly.pdbx_seq_one_letter_code
_entity_poly.pdbx_strand_id
1 'polypeptide(L)'
;MISRFTDAGIDTNREAVASNEGGGLGMSALEQARVDADRLPDFGSFVPSENGELNTPANRGFIRDFVGSMPTTVQAQMVGADGQLSQDGVRRLRNALLYGAYGNSPALSRMVESTDAGLKNMVNAMMQAAPAIAKAKNHIKDGAMHDADISSDIAAAVEKINEIHESGGSVADYLAQHGMFEDDLPPVARELVRFFDEHRRSAKAISTLLKNYYDLLAAQGNPAEADMFGGVRTPDKQQLLQESIKNYEQQHGRQEQRGIFDRAEPTAATQSEQRPAGNLFQTLNRNPKAAALMKQALAKTQAELENGKE
;
A
#
# COMPACT_ATOMS: atom_id res chain seq x y z
N MET A 1 64.65 22.95 40.50
CA MET A 1 63.34 22.67 41.14
C MET A 1 62.45 22.11 40.03
N ILE A 2 62.14 20.82 40.09
CA ILE A 2 61.36 20.10 39.08
C ILE A 2 59.91 20.08 39.58
N SER A 3 58.99 20.68 38.84
CA SER A 3 57.56 20.50 39.07
C SER A 3 56.99 19.63 37.96
N ARG A 4 56.61 18.40 38.34
CA ARG A 4 55.82 17.45 37.54
C ARG A 4 54.41 18.01 37.39
N PHE A 5 53.90 18.05 36.17
CA PHE A 5 52.46 18.08 35.92
C PHE A 5 51.99 16.65 35.75
N THR A 6 51.16 16.18 36.67
CA THR A 6 50.40 14.94 36.57
C THR A 6 49.18 15.14 35.68
N ASP A 7 49.09 14.29 34.68
CA ASP A 7 47.90 13.94 33.90
C ASP A 7 46.75 13.46 34.80
N ALA A 8 45.51 13.80 34.43
CA ALA A 8 44.30 13.00 34.68
C ALA A 8 43.05 13.75 34.18
N GLY A 9 42.56 13.38 33.00
CA GLY A 9 41.23 13.78 32.57
C GLY A 9 40.94 13.69 31.07
N ILE A 10 41.70 12.91 30.29
CA ILE A 10 41.24 12.57 28.94
C ILE A 10 40.18 11.48 29.11
N ASP A 11 38.94 11.87 28.83
CA ASP A 11 37.75 11.03 28.80
C ASP A 11 37.86 10.05 27.62
N THR A 12 38.70 9.02 27.77
CA THR A 12 39.01 8.02 26.74
C THR A 12 37.78 7.25 26.27
N ASN A 13 36.67 7.28 27.02
CA ASN A 13 35.40 6.68 26.59
C ASN A 13 34.65 7.56 25.58
N ARG A 14 34.74 8.88 25.69
CA ARG A 14 34.08 9.79 24.73
C ARG A 14 34.85 9.84 23.40
N GLU A 15 36.16 9.71 23.46
CA GLU A 15 37.02 9.60 22.28
C GLU A 15 36.92 8.21 21.61
N ALA A 16 36.68 7.13 22.37
CA ALA A 16 36.39 5.81 21.80
C ALA A 16 35.00 5.72 21.13
N VAL A 17 34.00 6.44 21.65
CA VAL A 17 32.66 6.50 21.03
C VAL A 17 32.68 7.35 19.75
N ALA A 18 33.40 8.47 19.73
CA ALA A 18 33.56 9.30 18.52
C ALA A 18 34.40 8.60 17.42
N SER A 19 35.29 7.67 17.79
CA SER A 19 36.16 6.97 16.84
C SER A 19 35.51 5.74 16.17
N ASN A 20 34.28 5.36 16.56
CA ASN A 20 33.46 4.37 15.86
C ASN A 20 32.45 5.00 14.87
N GLU A 21 32.35 6.33 14.85
CA GLU A 21 31.36 7.06 14.03
C GLU A 21 31.91 7.50 12.65
N GLY A 22 33.17 7.22 12.33
CA GLY A 22 33.74 7.55 11.02
C GLY A 22 34.84 6.58 10.60
N GLY A 23 34.58 5.73 9.60
CA GLY A 23 35.65 4.93 9.00
C GLY A 23 35.26 3.82 8.02
N GLY A 24 33.98 3.50 7.89
CA GLY A 24 33.48 2.73 6.75
C GLY A 24 32.43 3.57 6.04
N LEU A 25 32.63 3.89 4.76
CA LEU A 25 31.53 4.39 3.94
C LEU A 25 30.49 3.26 3.90
N GLY A 26 29.47 3.34 4.76
CA GLY A 26 28.33 2.45 4.70
C GLY A 26 27.68 2.57 3.33
N MET A 27 27.11 1.46 2.82
CA MET A 27 26.35 1.50 1.57
C MET A 27 25.24 2.54 1.67
N SER A 28 25.00 3.29 0.59
CA SER A 28 23.80 4.12 0.50
C SER A 28 22.55 3.25 0.63
N ALA A 29 21.42 3.84 1.05
CA ALA A 29 20.16 3.10 1.19
C ALA A 29 19.76 2.37 -0.11
N LEU A 30 20.08 2.97 -1.25
CA LEU A 30 19.80 2.43 -2.58
C LEU A 30 20.74 1.28 -2.96
N GLU A 31 22.04 1.42 -2.70
CA GLU A 31 23.00 0.33 -2.90
C GLU A 31 22.69 -0.86 -2.00
N GLN A 32 22.28 -0.59 -0.75
CA GLN A 32 21.83 -1.63 0.17
C GLN A 32 20.58 -2.33 -0.35
N ALA A 33 19.59 -1.58 -0.85
CA ALA A 33 18.38 -2.14 -1.44
C ALA A 33 18.68 -3.07 -2.62
N ARG A 34 19.65 -2.69 -3.48
CA ARG A 34 20.11 -3.53 -4.58
C ARG A 34 20.72 -4.84 -4.08
N VAL A 35 21.67 -4.75 -3.15
CA VAL A 35 22.37 -5.93 -2.61
C VAL A 35 21.39 -6.85 -1.87
N ASP A 36 20.40 -6.28 -1.20
CA ASP A 36 19.37 -7.05 -0.51
C ASP A 36 18.38 -7.68 -1.51
N ALA A 37 18.04 -6.98 -2.60
CA ALA A 37 17.16 -7.49 -3.64
C ALA A 37 17.74 -8.73 -4.33
N ASP A 38 19.06 -8.80 -4.52
CA ASP A 38 19.76 -9.98 -5.06
C ASP A 38 19.60 -11.24 -4.16
N ARG A 39 19.14 -11.07 -2.92
CA ARG A 39 18.96 -12.13 -1.92
C ARG A 39 17.50 -12.44 -1.61
N LEU A 40 16.57 -11.82 -2.32
CA LEU A 40 15.14 -12.06 -2.13
C LEU A 40 14.78 -13.49 -2.55
N PRO A 41 13.93 -14.17 -1.75
CA PRO A 41 13.23 -15.36 -2.20
C PRO A 41 12.33 -15.06 -3.41
N ASP A 42 11.77 -16.12 -3.99
CA ASP A 42 10.77 -15.97 -5.04
C ASP A 42 9.57 -15.13 -4.57
N PHE A 43 9.26 -14.07 -5.31
CA PHE A 43 8.15 -13.15 -5.03
C PHE A 43 6.79 -13.85 -5.00
N GLY A 44 6.65 -15.01 -5.67
CA GLY A 44 5.44 -15.83 -5.59
C GLY A 44 5.10 -16.33 -4.18
N SER A 45 6.09 -16.37 -3.28
CA SER A 45 5.91 -16.73 -1.86
C SER A 45 5.66 -15.53 -0.94
N PHE A 46 5.74 -14.29 -1.45
CA PHE A 46 5.42 -13.08 -0.71
C PHE A 46 3.91 -12.79 -0.75
N VAL A 47 3.30 -12.58 0.42
CA VAL A 47 1.89 -12.24 0.56
C VAL A 47 1.76 -10.81 1.06
N PRO A 48 1.43 -9.84 0.18
CA PRO A 48 1.32 -8.45 0.60
C PRO A 48 0.11 -8.23 1.52
N SER A 49 0.30 -7.39 2.53
CA SER A 49 -0.77 -6.96 3.44
C SER A 49 -1.52 -5.72 2.91
N GLU A 50 -2.81 -5.59 3.23
CA GLU A 50 -3.61 -4.42 2.89
C GLU A 50 -3.06 -3.13 3.52
N ASN A 51 -2.48 -3.21 4.73
CA ASN A 51 -1.92 -2.07 5.47
C ASN A 51 -0.41 -1.85 5.25
N GLY A 52 0.25 -2.65 4.40
CA GLY A 52 1.70 -2.59 4.18
C GLY A 52 2.56 -3.25 5.27
N GLU A 53 1.95 -3.96 6.21
CA GLU A 53 2.66 -4.73 7.23
C GLU A 53 3.39 -5.94 6.61
N LEU A 54 4.68 -6.09 6.95
CA LEU A 54 5.50 -7.19 6.46
C LEU A 54 5.55 -8.36 7.43
N ASN A 55 5.59 -8.09 8.74
CA ASN A 55 5.59 -9.09 9.82
C ASN A 55 4.21 -9.77 9.99
N THR A 56 3.77 -10.48 8.97
CA THR A 56 2.50 -11.22 8.99
C THR A 56 2.76 -12.72 9.14
N PRO A 57 1.79 -13.49 9.69
CA PRO A 57 1.90 -14.94 9.74
C PRO A 57 2.13 -15.59 8.36
N ALA A 58 1.52 -15.03 7.31
CA ALA A 58 1.66 -15.51 5.94
C ALA A 58 3.09 -15.32 5.39
N ASN A 59 3.79 -14.27 5.80
CA ASN A 59 5.14 -13.96 5.32
C ASN A 59 6.27 -14.57 6.16
N ARG A 60 5.98 -15.33 7.22
CA ARG A 60 7.03 -15.91 8.09
C ARG A 60 8.04 -16.79 7.34
N GLY A 61 7.59 -17.53 6.33
CA GLY A 61 8.47 -18.34 5.46
C GLY A 61 9.39 -17.44 4.64
N PHE A 62 8.80 -16.53 3.86
CA PHE A 62 9.51 -15.54 3.06
C PHE A 62 10.56 -14.77 3.87
N ILE A 63 10.16 -14.26 5.04
CA ILE A 63 11.04 -13.49 5.95
C ILE A 63 12.21 -14.35 6.42
N ARG A 64 11.96 -15.61 6.80
CA ARG A 64 13.02 -16.51 7.26
C ARG A 64 14.02 -16.78 6.15
N ASP A 65 13.55 -17.01 4.93
CA ASP A 65 14.42 -17.29 3.79
C ASP A 65 15.24 -16.06 3.40
N PHE A 66 14.63 -14.88 3.43
CA PHE A 66 15.32 -13.60 3.20
C PHE A 66 16.35 -13.27 4.28
N VAL A 67 16.04 -13.46 5.56
CA VAL A 67 17.02 -13.26 6.64
C VAL A 67 18.11 -14.34 6.54
N GLY A 68 17.75 -15.59 6.30
CA GLY A 68 18.69 -16.71 6.19
C GLY A 68 19.70 -16.56 5.05
N SER A 69 19.36 -15.82 3.99
CA SER A 69 20.28 -15.51 2.88
C SER A 69 21.27 -14.37 3.19
N MET A 70 21.13 -13.67 4.32
CA MET A 70 22.02 -12.60 4.76
C MET A 70 23.26 -13.11 5.51
N PRO A 71 24.37 -12.36 5.59
CA PRO A 71 25.50 -12.72 6.45
C PRO A 71 25.09 -12.74 7.93
N THR A 72 25.66 -13.63 8.74
CA THR A 72 25.30 -13.81 10.16
C THR A 72 25.31 -12.50 10.98
N THR A 73 26.26 -11.61 10.70
CA THR A 73 26.36 -10.29 11.35
C THR A 73 25.16 -9.38 11.06
N VAL A 74 24.61 -9.49 9.84
CA VAL A 74 23.43 -8.75 9.41
C VAL A 74 22.16 -9.39 9.98
N GLN A 75 22.08 -10.74 9.99
CA GLN A 75 20.92 -11.46 10.51
C GLN A 75 20.56 -11.03 11.93
N ALA A 76 21.56 -10.87 12.80
CA ALA A 76 21.39 -10.45 14.19
C ALA A 76 20.75 -9.05 14.33
N GLN A 77 20.92 -8.16 13.34
CA GLN A 77 20.35 -6.81 13.34
C GLN A 77 18.93 -6.77 12.75
N MET A 78 18.62 -7.73 11.86
CA MET A 78 17.34 -7.80 11.17
C MET A 78 16.23 -8.45 11.99
N VAL A 79 16.56 -9.20 13.03
CA VAL A 79 15.59 -9.92 13.86
C VAL A 79 15.50 -9.25 15.24
N GLY A 80 14.26 -8.97 15.67
CA GLY A 80 13.96 -8.43 16.99
C GLY A 80 13.95 -9.49 18.10
N ALA A 81 13.80 -9.06 19.35
CA ALA A 81 13.75 -9.95 20.51
C ALA A 81 12.54 -10.92 20.50
N ASP A 82 11.49 -10.57 19.75
CA ASP A 82 10.28 -11.36 19.54
C ASP A 82 10.39 -12.37 18.38
N GLY A 83 11.56 -12.43 17.72
CA GLY A 83 11.80 -13.29 16.56
C GLY A 83 11.12 -12.82 15.27
N GLN A 84 10.50 -11.62 15.26
CA GLN A 84 10.02 -10.96 14.04
C GLN A 84 11.11 -10.07 13.44
N LEU A 85 10.87 -9.49 12.27
CA LEU A 85 11.79 -8.47 11.76
C LEU A 85 11.83 -7.28 12.72
N SER A 86 13.04 -6.81 13.01
CA SER A 86 13.28 -5.51 13.65
C SER A 86 12.83 -4.38 12.72
N GLN A 87 12.81 -3.14 13.21
CA GLN A 87 12.52 -1.97 12.34
C GLN A 87 13.50 -1.89 11.16
N ASP A 88 14.78 -2.18 11.41
CA ASP A 88 15.79 -2.23 10.36
C ASP A 88 15.53 -3.37 9.35
N GLY A 89 15.16 -4.56 9.86
CA GLY A 89 14.78 -5.69 9.02
C GLY A 89 13.57 -5.41 8.14
N VAL A 90 12.53 -4.74 8.67
CA VAL A 90 11.35 -4.31 7.91
C VAL A 90 11.75 -3.31 6.82
N ARG A 91 12.55 -2.31 7.15
CA ARG A 91 13.02 -1.28 6.21
C ARG A 91 13.81 -1.92 5.06
N ARG A 92 14.76 -2.81 5.38
CA ARG A 92 15.58 -3.51 4.39
C ARG A 92 14.77 -4.42 3.49
N LEU A 93 13.88 -5.24 4.06
CA LEU A 93 13.00 -6.11 3.28
C LEU A 93 12.10 -5.29 2.34
N ARG A 94 11.49 -4.21 2.83
CA ARG A 94 10.65 -3.33 2.02
C ARG A 94 11.43 -2.74 0.84
N ASN A 95 12.61 -2.19 1.11
CA ASN A 95 13.44 -1.56 0.08
C ASN A 95 13.92 -2.58 -0.95
N ALA A 96 14.29 -3.78 -0.52
CA ALA A 96 14.65 -4.88 -1.40
C ALA A 96 13.47 -5.25 -2.32
N LEU A 97 12.26 -5.44 -1.75
CA LEU A 97 11.07 -5.81 -2.52
C LEU A 97 10.70 -4.76 -3.57
N LEU A 98 10.75 -3.47 -3.20
CA LEU A 98 10.53 -2.37 -4.13
C LEU A 98 11.60 -2.33 -5.22
N TYR A 99 12.87 -2.50 -4.86
CA TYR A 99 13.96 -2.55 -5.84
C TYR A 99 13.80 -3.74 -6.81
N GLY A 100 13.44 -4.93 -6.31
CA GLY A 100 13.24 -6.10 -7.15
C GLY A 100 12.10 -5.92 -8.17
N ALA A 101 10.99 -5.30 -7.75
CA ALA A 101 9.84 -5.06 -8.63
C ALA A 101 10.08 -3.89 -9.60
N TYR A 102 10.55 -2.74 -9.11
CA TYR A 102 10.56 -1.47 -9.84
C TYR A 102 11.95 -1.02 -10.30
N GLY A 103 13.00 -1.68 -9.84
CA GLY A 103 14.38 -1.32 -10.15
C GLY A 103 14.89 -0.14 -9.32
N ASN A 104 15.89 0.54 -9.87
CA ASN A 104 16.59 1.61 -9.21
C ASN A 104 15.81 2.94 -9.30
N SER A 105 15.36 3.48 -8.17
CA SER A 105 14.88 4.87 -8.07
C SER A 105 15.24 5.47 -6.70
N PRO A 106 16.05 6.55 -6.67
CA PRO A 106 16.33 7.31 -5.44
C PRO A 106 15.05 7.85 -4.79
N ALA A 107 14.07 8.27 -5.58
CA ALA A 107 12.79 8.78 -5.09
C ALA A 107 11.99 7.69 -4.36
N LEU A 108 11.96 6.45 -4.86
CA LEU A 108 11.31 5.33 -4.17
C LEU A 108 11.91 5.09 -2.78
N SER A 109 13.23 5.21 -2.64
CA SER A 109 13.90 5.07 -1.34
C SER A 109 13.49 6.18 -0.37
N ARG A 110 13.37 7.43 -0.83
CA ARG A 110 12.90 8.56 -0.01
C ARG A 110 11.44 8.40 0.40
N MET A 111 10.60 7.90 -0.51
CA MET A 111 9.17 7.75 -0.27
C MET A 111 8.82 6.71 0.79
N VAL A 112 9.61 5.64 0.88
CA VAL A 112 9.45 4.64 1.95
C VAL A 112 9.57 5.26 3.34
N GLU A 113 10.40 6.30 3.46
CA GLU A 113 10.66 7.02 4.71
C GLU A 113 9.75 8.25 4.89
N SER A 114 8.92 8.57 3.89
CA SER A 114 8.06 9.74 3.93
C SER A 114 6.99 9.61 5.00
N THR A 115 6.62 10.73 5.63
CA THR A 115 5.50 10.81 6.57
C THR A 115 4.16 11.06 5.87
N ASP A 116 4.18 11.49 4.60
CA ASP A 116 2.99 11.79 3.81
C ASP A 116 2.11 10.56 3.62
N ALA A 117 0.81 10.72 3.89
CA ALA A 117 -0.14 9.61 3.82
C ALA A 117 -0.39 9.15 2.37
N GLY A 118 -0.33 10.05 1.40
CA GLY A 118 -0.49 9.72 -0.02
C GLY A 118 0.67 8.88 -0.54
N LEU A 119 1.90 9.33 -0.27
CA LEU A 119 3.13 8.61 -0.63
C LEU A 119 3.19 7.25 0.06
N LYS A 120 2.81 7.15 1.34
CA LYS A 120 2.67 5.85 2.04
C LYS A 120 1.67 4.92 1.36
N ASN A 121 0.51 5.45 0.93
CA ASN A 121 -0.48 4.65 0.21
C ASN A 121 0.03 4.18 -1.14
N MET A 122 0.79 5.02 -1.87
CA MET A 122 1.44 4.63 -3.12
C MET A 122 2.47 3.52 -2.89
N VAL A 123 3.35 3.67 -1.89
CA VAL A 123 4.31 2.62 -1.50
C VAL A 123 3.59 1.31 -1.15
N ASN A 124 2.51 1.38 -0.36
CA ASN A 124 1.71 0.20 -0.02
C ASN A 124 1.05 -0.44 -1.25
N ALA A 125 0.54 0.37 -2.17
CA ALA A 125 -0.03 -0.12 -3.42
C ALA A 125 1.01 -0.83 -4.29
N MET A 126 2.20 -0.25 -4.38
CA MET A 126 3.34 -0.81 -5.10
C MET A 126 3.76 -2.15 -4.48
N MET A 127 3.87 -2.22 -3.15
CA MET A 127 4.12 -3.48 -2.44
C MET A 127 3.05 -4.55 -2.71
N GLN A 128 1.79 -4.14 -2.81
CA GLN A 128 0.69 -5.05 -3.16
C GLN A 128 0.75 -5.55 -4.60
N ALA A 129 1.25 -4.74 -5.53
CA ALA A 129 1.42 -5.12 -6.94
C ALA A 129 2.73 -5.88 -7.20
N ALA A 130 3.74 -5.72 -6.33
CA ALA A 130 5.09 -6.22 -6.52
C ALA A 130 5.18 -7.72 -6.93
N PRO A 131 4.42 -8.67 -6.34
CA PRO A 131 4.44 -10.06 -6.79
C PRO A 131 4.02 -10.25 -8.25
N ALA A 132 2.99 -9.54 -8.71
CA ALA A 132 2.50 -9.63 -10.09
C ALA A 132 3.55 -9.09 -11.07
N ILE A 133 4.19 -7.98 -10.71
CA ILE A 133 5.24 -7.34 -11.52
C ILE A 133 6.48 -8.23 -11.60
N ALA A 134 6.95 -8.76 -10.47
CA ALA A 134 8.10 -9.66 -10.45
C ALA A 134 7.85 -10.92 -11.29
N LYS A 135 6.66 -11.52 -11.17
CA LYS A 135 6.25 -12.65 -12.00
C LYS A 135 6.25 -12.31 -13.50
N ALA A 136 5.69 -11.16 -13.87
CA ALA A 136 5.67 -10.70 -15.26
C ALA A 136 7.08 -10.48 -15.80
N LYS A 137 7.97 -9.83 -15.04
CA LYS A 137 9.37 -9.61 -15.44
C LYS A 137 10.13 -10.92 -15.65
N ASN A 138 9.90 -11.92 -14.81
CA ASN A 138 10.46 -13.26 -15.03
C ASN A 138 9.93 -13.88 -16.33
N HIS A 139 8.62 -13.83 -16.58
CA HIS A 139 8.05 -14.35 -17.83
C HIS A 139 8.55 -13.59 -19.07
N ILE A 140 8.73 -12.28 -18.99
CA ILE A 140 9.30 -11.47 -20.08
C ILE A 140 10.75 -11.89 -20.33
N LYS A 141 11.55 -12.03 -19.27
CA LYS A 141 12.95 -12.46 -19.35
C LYS A 141 13.09 -13.86 -19.95
N ASP A 142 12.18 -14.77 -19.61
CA ASP A 142 12.16 -16.14 -20.13
C ASP A 142 11.52 -16.24 -21.53
N GLY A 143 11.06 -15.11 -22.10
CA GLY A 143 10.41 -15.05 -23.41
C GLY A 143 8.99 -15.60 -23.45
N ALA A 144 8.38 -15.88 -22.29
CA ALA A 144 7.02 -16.40 -22.15
C ALA A 144 5.94 -15.31 -22.18
N MET A 145 6.33 -14.02 -22.18
CA MET A 145 5.42 -12.87 -22.21
C MET A 145 6.03 -11.73 -23.04
N HIS A 146 5.19 -10.91 -23.66
CA HIS A 146 5.65 -9.73 -24.40
C HIS A 146 6.35 -8.69 -23.52
N ASP A 147 7.42 -8.09 -24.05
CA ASP A 147 8.17 -7.02 -23.38
C ASP A 147 7.43 -5.67 -23.42
N ALA A 148 6.39 -5.56 -22.60
CA ALA A 148 5.63 -4.34 -22.38
C ALA A 148 5.57 -3.99 -20.87
N ASP A 149 6.67 -4.21 -20.16
CA ASP A 149 6.80 -3.86 -18.73
C ASP A 149 6.69 -2.33 -18.51
N ILE A 150 5.97 -1.91 -17.48
CA ILE A 150 5.81 -0.49 -17.08
C ILE A 150 6.41 -0.19 -15.70
N SER A 151 7.23 -1.09 -15.16
CA SER A 151 7.78 -0.93 -13.82
C SER A 151 8.63 0.35 -13.67
N SER A 152 9.36 0.73 -14.72
CA SER A 152 10.10 1.98 -14.80
C SER A 152 9.22 3.21 -14.94
N ASP A 153 8.13 3.13 -15.73
CA ASP A 153 7.13 4.21 -15.86
C ASP A 153 6.43 4.48 -14.51
N ILE A 154 6.16 3.42 -13.73
CA ILE A 154 5.60 3.54 -12.37
C ILE A 154 6.59 4.27 -11.46
N ALA A 155 7.87 3.90 -11.48
CA ALA A 155 8.89 4.57 -10.69
C ALA A 155 9.02 6.06 -11.07
N ALA A 156 9.01 6.38 -12.36
CA ALA A 156 9.07 7.75 -12.86
C ALA A 156 7.84 8.58 -12.48
N ALA A 157 6.64 8.00 -12.54
CA ALA A 157 5.41 8.67 -12.12
C ALA A 157 5.45 9.04 -10.63
N VAL A 158 5.90 8.10 -9.82
CA VAL A 158 6.01 8.24 -8.37
C VAL A 158 7.09 9.27 -7.99
N GLU A 159 8.22 9.27 -8.70
CA GLU A 159 9.26 10.27 -8.57
C GLU A 159 8.74 11.68 -8.89
N LYS A 160 8.01 11.84 -10.00
CA LYS A 160 7.42 13.12 -10.37
C LYS A 160 6.43 13.64 -9.32
N ILE A 161 5.58 12.78 -8.77
CA ILE A 161 4.64 13.17 -7.70
C ILE A 161 5.41 13.68 -6.47
N ASN A 162 6.48 12.98 -6.08
CA ASN A 162 7.31 13.40 -4.97
C ASN A 162 8.00 14.75 -5.24
N GLU A 163 8.56 14.95 -6.44
CA GLU A 163 9.16 16.23 -6.86
C GLU A 163 8.17 17.40 -6.78
N ILE A 164 6.97 17.22 -7.34
CA ILE A 164 5.90 18.23 -7.31
C ILE A 164 5.57 18.59 -5.86
N HIS A 165 5.41 17.59 -5.00
CA HIS A 165 5.09 17.80 -3.60
C HIS A 165 6.22 18.48 -2.82
N GLU A 166 7.49 18.09 -3.04
CA GLU A 166 8.66 18.72 -2.44
C GLU A 166 8.80 20.20 -2.86
N SER A 167 8.39 20.54 -4.08
CA SER A 167 8.34 21.94 -4.55
C SER A 167 7.12 22.74 -4.05
N GLY A 168 6.19 22.11 -3.33
CA GLY A 168 4.94 22.72 -2.89
C GLY A 168 3.92 22.97 -4.01
N GLY A 169 4.08 22.31 -5.15
CA GLY A 169 3.17 22.39 -6.30
C GLY A 169 2.00 21.39 -6.20
N SER A 170 1.14 21.40 -7.22
CA SER A 170 0.08 20.40 -7.36
C SER A 170 0.21 19.62 -8.67
N VAL A 171 -0.18 18.35 -8.63
CA VAL A 171 -0.19 17.49 -9.83
C VAL A 171 -1.15 18.04 -10.89
N ALA A 172 -2.29 18.61 -10.46
CA ALA A 172 -3.24 19.26 -11.35
C ALA A 172 -2.61 20.43 -12.13
N ASP A 173 -1.85 21.29 -11.46
CA ASP A 173 -1.16 22.41 -12.11
C ASP A 173 -0.08 21.91 -13.07
N TYR A 174 0.71 20.92 -12.66
CA TYR A 174 1.71 20.28 -13.52
C TYR A 174 1.07 19.73 -14.81
N LEU A 175 0.00 18.95 -14.69
CA LEU A 175 -0.70 18.35 -15.83
C LEU A 175 -1.38 19.39 -16.73
N ALA A 176 -1.81 20.53 -16.18
CA ALA A 176 -2.42 21.63 -16.95
C ALA A 176 -1.39 22.45 -17.74
N GLN A 177 -0.18 22.62 -17.20
CA GLN A 177 0.89 23.40 -17.82
C GLN A 177 1.56 22.68 -18.99
N HIS A 178 1.67 21.35 -18.93
CA HIS A 178 2.47 20.57 -19.87
C HIS A 178 1.75 20.14 -21.17
N GLY A 179 0.60 20.75 -21.49
CA GLY A 179 0.03 20.66 -22.83
C GLY A 179 0.81 21.45 -23.91
N MET A 180 1.89 22.17 -23.54
CA MET A 180 2.56 23.15 -24.41
C MET A 180 4.07 22.93 -24.67
N PHE A 181 4.78 22.01 -23.99
CA PHE A 181 6.24 21.83 -24.16
C PHE A 181 6.68 20.36 -24.07
N GLU A 182 7.90 20.10 -24.54
CA GLU A 182 8.59 18.80 -24.61
C GLU A 182 8.38 17.98 -23.33
N ASP A 183 7.79 16.80 -23.52
CA ASP A 183 7.29 15.95 -22.43
C ASP A 183 8.44 15.45 -21.54
N ASP A 184 8.54 15.94 -20.29
CA ASP A 184 9.52 15.48 -19.30
C ASP A 184 9.20 14.07 -18.75
N LEU A 185 7.98 13.57 -19.02
CA LEU A 185 7.55 12.22 -18.73
C LEU A 185 7.03 11.50 -19.98
N PRO A 186 7.34 10.19 -20.14
CA PRO A 186 6.66 9.33 -21.10
C PRO A 186 5.13 9.36 -20.91
N PRO A 187 4.34 9.17 -21.99
CA PRO A 187 2.87 9.20 -21.92
C PRO A 187 2.27 8.25 -20.87
N VAL A 188 2.85 7.06 -20.73
CA VAL A 188 2.43 6.05 -19.74
C VAL A 188 2.66 6.57 -18.32
N ALA A 189 3.85 7.07 -18.02
CA ALA A 189 4.18 7.64 -16.72
C ALA A 189 3.28 8.84 -16.38
N ARG A 190 2.98 9.71 -17.35
CA ARG A 190 2.07 10.84 -17.14
C ARG A 190 0.65 10.40 -16.80
N GLU A 191 0.14 9.39 -17.48
CA GLU A 191 -1.19 8.83 -17.19
C GLU A 191 -1.21 8.17 -15.79
N LEU A 192 -0.14 7.50 -15.40
CA LEU A 192 0.04 6.99 -14.03
C LEU A 192 0.09 8.11 -13.00
N VAL A 193 0.78 9.24 -13.26
CA VAL A 193 0.79 10.42 -12.38
C VAL A 193 -0.64 10.89 -12.09
N ARG A 194 -1.45 11.06 -13.15
CA ARG A 194 -2.85 11.47 -13.03
C ARG A 194 -3.63 10.48 -12.16
N PHE A 195 -3.59 9.20 -12.50
CA PHE A 195 -4.37 8.19 -11.77
C PHE A 195 -3.95 8.09 -10.30
N PHE A 196 -2.64 8.11 -10.02
CA PHE A 196 -2.10 8.00 -8.66
C PHE A 196 -2.49 9.20 -7.80
N ASP A 197 -2.49 10.42 -8.36
CA ASP A 197 -2.92 11.61 -7.62
C ASP A 197 -4.43 11.56 -7.31
N GLU A 198 -5.26 11.24 -8.31
CA GLU A 198 -6.71 11.06 -8.14
C GLU A 198 -7.05 10.00 -7.07
N HIS A 199 -6.24 8.94 -7.00
CA HIS A 199 -6.44 7.81 -6.08
C HIS A 199 -5.46 7.77 -4.91
N ARG A 200 -4.78 8.88 -4.58
CA ARG A 200 -3.71 8.93 -3.55
C ARG A 200 -4.14 8.46 -2.16
N ARG A 201 -5.46 8.44 -1.89
CA ARG A 201 -6.05 7.97 -0.63
C ARG A 201 -6.34 6.47 -0.60
N SER A 202 -6.19 5.77 -1.71
CA SER A 202 -6.57 4.37 -1.87
C SER A 202 -5.42 3.55 -2.44
N ALA A 203 -4.63 2.95 -1.55
CA ALA A 203 -3.60 1.98 -1.94
C ALA A 203 -4.21 0.82 -2.75
N LYS A 204 -5.43 0.41 -2.38
CA LYS A 204 -6.19 -0.63 -3.08
C LYS A 204 -6.44 -0.26 -4.53
N ALA A 205 -6.94 0.94 -4.80
CA ALA A 205 -7.23 1.41 -6.16
C ALA A 205 -6.00 1.35 -7.07
N ILE A 206 -4.89 1.93 -6.59
CA ILE A 206 -3.62 1.95 -7.31
C ILE A 206 -3.12 0.52 -7.53
N SER A 207 -3.14 -0.34 -6.51
CA SER A 207 -2.67 -1.72 -6.64
C SER A 207 -3.52 -2.54 -7.62
N THR A 208 -4.83 -2.31 -7.65
CA THR A 208 -5.77 -2.98 -8.58
C THR A 208 -5.47 -2.57 -10.01
N LEU A 209 -5.28 -1.26 -10.27
CA LEU A 209 -4.89 -0.79 -11.61
C LEU A 209 -3.60 -1.49 -12.09
N LEU A 210 -2.59 -1.51 -11.23
CA LEU A 210 -1.30 -2.10 -11.58
C LEU A 210 -1.43 -3.61 -11.85
N LYS A 211 -2.15 -4.36 -11.00
CA LYS A 211 -2.38 -5.79 -11.21
C LYS A 211 -3.15 -6.06 -12.51
N ASN A 212 -4.23 -5.30 -12.75
CA ASN A 212 -5.02 -5.40 -13.97
C ASN A 212 -4.18 -5.16 -15.22
N TYR A 213 -3.23 -4.23 -15.19
CA TYR A 213 -2.30 -4.01 -16.31
C TYR A 213 -1.48 -5.27 -16.62
N TYR A 214 -0.87 -5.88 -15.60
CA TYR A 214 -0.04 -7.07 -15.81
C TYR A 214 -0.87 -8.32 -16.15
N ASP A 215 -2.12 -8.40 -15.68
CA ASP A 215 -3.07 -9.44 -16.10
C ASP A 215 -3.45 -9.28 -17.58
N LEU A 216 -3.71 -8.05 -18.04
CA LEU A 216 -3.97 -7.74 -19.46
C LEU A 216 -2.74 -8.04 -20.33
N LEU A 217 -1.53 -7.73 -19.84
CA LEU A 217 -0.29 -8.08 -20.52
C LEU A 217 -0.10 -9.60 -20.60
N ALA A 218 -0.38 -10.34 -19.52
CA ALA A 218 -0.32 -11.79 -19.53
C ALA A 218 -1.30 -12.40 -20.55
N ALA A 219 -2.47 -11.80 -20.71
CA ALA A 219 -3.49 -12.24 -21.67
C ALA A 219 -3.08 -12.05 -23.14
N GLN A 220 -2.03 -11.27 -23.43
CA GLN A 220 -1.48 -11.14 -24.79
C GLN A 220 -0.74 -12.40 -25.25
N GLY A 221 -0.42 -13.32 -24.33
CA GLY A 221 0.19 -14.61 -24.65
C GLY A 221 1.70 -14.55 -24.87
N ASN A 222 2.23 -15.62 -25.48
CA ASN A 222 3.65 -15.79 -25.73
C ASN A 222 4.04 -15.19 -27.09
N PRO A 223 5.03 -14.28 -27.15
CA PRO A 223 5.54 -13.72 -28.41
C PRO A 223 5.95 -14.78 -29.44
N ALA A 224 6.51 -15.90 -28.99
CA ALA A 224 6.96 -16.99 -29.86
C ALA A 224 5.82 -17.72 -30.58
N GLU A 225 4.60 -17.70 -30.03
CA GLU A 225 3.41 -18.27 -30.66
C GLU A 225 2.83 -17.32 -31.73
N ALA A 226 2.92 -16.00 -31.50
CA ALA A 226 2.48 -14.97 -32.44
C ALA A 226 3.38 -14.88 -33.69
N ASP A 227 4.67 -15.24 -33.57
CA ASP A 227 5.61 -15.27 -34.68
C ASP A 227 5.23 -16.29 -35.77
N MET A 228 4.54 -17.39 -35.41
CA MET A 228 4.07 -18.40 -36.35
C MET A 228 3.02 -17.91 -37.35
N PHE A 229 2.42 -16.74 -37.11
CA PHE A 229 1.37 -16.14 -37.95
C PHE A 229 1.73 -14.78 -38.55
N GLY A 230 3.01 -14.38 -38.50
CA GLY A 230 3.53 -13.27 -39.31
C GLY A 230 3.43 -11.87 -38.69
N GLY A 231 3.60 -11.74 -37.37
CA GLY A 231 3.93 -10.44 -36.78
C GLY A 231 3.93 -10.41 -35.26
N VAL A 232 5.11 -10.42 -34.65
CA VAL A 232 5.28 -10.01 -33.25
C VAL A 232 5.09 -8.50 -33.19
N ARG A 233 3.90 -8.05 -32.78
CA ARG A 233 3.71 -6.66 -32.32
C ARG A 233 3.72 -6.70 -30.80
N THR A 234 4.75 -6.11 -30.21
CA THR A 234 4.73 -5.81 -28.78
C THR A 234 3.45 -5.02 -28.47
N PRO A 235 2.65 -5.43 -27.48
CA PRO A 235 1.47 -4.70 -27.07
C PRO A 235 1.80 -3.25 -26.75
N ASP A 236 0.92 -2.34 -27.15
CA ASP A 236 1.07 -0.92 -26.85
C ASP A 236 0.78 -0.68 -25.36
N LYS A 237 1.83 -0.28 -24.62
CA LYS A 237 1.76 0.00 -23.18
C LYS A 237 0.67 1.03 -22.85
N GLN A 238 0.50 2.05 -23.69
CA GLN A 238 -0.52 3.09 -23.47
C GLN A 238 -1.93 2.51 -23.59
N GLN A 239 -2.17 1.69 -24.60
CA GLN A 239 -3.48 1.08 -24.82
C GLN A 239 -3.84 0.11 -23.70
N LEU A 240 -2.88 -0.72 -23.27
CA LEU A 240 -3.07 -1.63 -22.13
C LEU A 240 -3.34 -0.87 -20.83
N LEU A 241 -2.65 0.25 -20.60
CA LEU A 241 -2.91 1.11 -19.43
C LEU A 241 -4.32 1.71 -19.48
N GLN A 242 -4.72 2.26 -20.62
CA GLN A 242 -6.07 2.80 -20.80
C GLN A 242 -7.15 1.74 -20.62
N GLU A 243 -6.92 0.52 -21.10
CA GLU A 243 -7.82 -0.61 -20.88
C GLU A 243 -7.89 -0.99 -19.39
N SER A 244 -6.75 -1.01 -18.70
CA SER A 244 -6.71 -1.23 -17.25
C SER A 244 -7.51 -0.18 -16.47
N ILE A 245 -7.37 1.10 -16.83
CA ILE A 245 -8.14 2.22 -16.25
C ILE A 245 -9.64 2.03 -16.50
N LYS A 246 -10.04 1.77 -17.74
CA LYS A 246 -11.45 1.51 -18.08
C LYS A 246 -12.03 0.34 -17.30
N ASN A 247 -11.26 -0.76 -17.17
CA ASN A 247 -11.68 -1.93 -16.40
C ASN A 247 -11.87 -1.60 -14.92
N TYR A 248 -10.93 -0.83 -14.34
CA TYR A 248 -11.04 -0.34 -12.97
C TYR A 248 -12.29 0.54 -12.77
N GLU A 249 -12.52 1.51 -13.66
CA GLU A 249 -13.69 2.39 -13.62
C GLU A 249 -15.02 1.63 -13.77
N GLN A 250 -15.10 0.65 -14.67
CA GLN A 250 -16.31 -0.15 -14.85
C GLN A 250 -16.63 -1.04 -13.65
N GLN A 251 -15.60 -1.52 -12.94
CA GLN A 251 -15.76 -2.37 -11.75
C GLN A 251 -16.13 -1.55 -10.52
N HIS A 252 -15.54 -0.35 -10.36
CA HIS A 252 -15.71 0.47 -9.15
C HIS A 252 -16.71 1.62 -9.30
N GLY A 253 -16.87 2.20 -10.49
CA GLY A 253 -17.94 3.16 -10.77
C GLY A 253 -19.34 2.53 -10.67
N ARG A 254 -19.48 1.24 -10.97
CA ARG A 254 -20.72 0.47 -10.70
C ARG A 254 -20.94 0.23 -9.19
N GLN A 255 -19.89 0.15 -8.38
CA GLN A 255 -20.01 -0.02 -6.94
C GLN A 255 -20.42 1.30 -6.25
N GLU A 256 -19.88 2.44 -6.69
CA GLU A 256 -20.31 3.75 -6.18
C GLU A 256 -21.78 4.03 -6.51
N GLN A 257 -22.24 3.70 -7.72
CA GLN A 257 -23.67 3.80 -8.07
C GLN A 257 -24.56 2.86 -7.25
N ARG A 258 -24.12 1.62 -6.96
CA ARG A 258 -24.87 0.70 -6.09
C ARG A 258 -24.96 1.21 -4.64
N GLY A 259 -23.90 1.83 -4.11
CA GLY A 259 -23.93 2.44 -2.77
C GLY A 259 -24.84 3.66 -2.64
N ILE A 260 -25.16 4.32 -3.75
CA ILE A 260 -26.11 5.45 -3.80
C ILE A 260 -27.56 4.96 -3.78
N PHE A 261 -27.87 3.84 -4.43
CA PHE A 261 -29.23 3.27 -4.44
C PHE A 261 -29.59 2.49 -3.17
N ASP A 262 -28.60 1.96 -2.42
CA ASP A 262 -28.85 1.27 -1.14
C ASP A 262 -28.95 2.20 0.09
N ARG A 263 -28.68 3.51 -0.08
CA ARG A 263 -28.83 4.51 1.01
C ARG A 263 -30.17 5.26 0.97
N ALA A 264 -31.02 4.99 -0.01
CA ALA A 264 -32.41 5.44 0.03
C ALA A 264 -33.23 4.44 0.87
N GLU A 265 -33.36 4.71 2.18
CA GLU A 265 -34.35 3.98 2.99
C GLU A 265 -35.74 4.10 2.35
N PRO A 266 -36.55 3.02 2.37
CA PRO A 266 -37.90 3.06 1.89
C PRO A 266 -38.72 3.95 2.83
N THR A 267 -39.07 5.15 2.37
CA THR A 267 -40.16 5.94 2.96
C THR A 267 -41.38 5.04 3.10
N ALA A 268 -41.77 4.78 4.35
CA ALA A 268 -42.97 4.06 4.70
C ALA A 268 -44.18 4.72 4.01
N ALA A 269 -44.63 4.11 2.92
CA ALA A 269 -45.89 4.43 2.30
C ALA A 269 -47.00 3.91 3.21
N THR A 270 -47.68 4.84 3.87
CA THR A 270 -48.95 4.65 4.55
C THR A 270 -49.96 4.06 3.57
N GLN A 271 -50.11 2.74 3.55
CA GLN A 271 -51.23 2.08 2.91
C GLN A 271 -52.37 2.01 3.93
N SER A 272 -53.31 2.94 3.76
CA SER A 272 -54.65 2.87 4.28
C SER A 272 -55.38 1.69 3.63
N GLU A 273 -55.43 0.54 4.31
CA GLU A 273 -56.35 -0.54 3.99
C GLU A 273 -57.35 -0.74 5.12
N GLN A 274 -58.60 -0.57 4.73
CA GLN A 274 -59.81 -0.67 5.53
C GLN A 274 -59.96 -2.08 6.10
N ARG A 275 -60.15 -2.18 7.42
CA ARG A 275 -60.66 -3.40 8.06
C ARG A 275 -62.16 -3.22 8.36
N PRO A 276 -63.02 -4.18 8.03
CA PRO A 276 -64.21 -4.43 8.84
C PRO A 276 -63.85 -5.32 10.04
N ALA A 277 -64.62 -5.12 11.11
CA ALA A 277 -64.40 -5.62 12.46
C ALA A 277 -64.40 -7.15 12.59
N GLY A 278 -63.58 -7.66 13.52
CA GLY A 278 -63.63 -9.05 13.94
C GLY A 278 -62.57 -9.40 14.99
N ASN A 279 -63.01 -9.50 16.24
CA ASN A 279 -62.41 -10.19 17.38
C ASN A 279 -61.17 -9.62 18.10
N LEU A 280 -61.53 -9.02 19.23
CA LEU A 280 -60.82 -8.76 20.47
C LEU A 280 -60.12 -10.02 21.06
N PHE A 281 -59.04 -9.77 21.79
CA PHE A 281 -58.27 -10.69 22.67
C PHE A 281 -57.37 -11.73 22.02
N GLN A 282 -56.07 -11.40 21.93
CA GLN A 282 -54.93 -12.18 22.44
C GLN A 282 -53.67 -11.83 21.64
N THR A 283 -52.83 -10.95 22.18
CA THR A 283 -51.36 -11.01 22.03
C THR A 283 -50.74 -9.96 22.95
N LEU A 284 -50.92 -10.14 24.26
CA LEU A 284 -49.94 -9.67 25.22
C LEU A 284 -48.88 -10.77 25.36
N ASN A 285 -47.62 -10.37 25.41
CA ASN A 285 -46.46 -11.14 25.87
C ASN A 285 -45.52 -11.72 24.78
N ARG A 286 -44.57 -10.90 24.32
CA ARG A 286 -43.27 -11.37 23.79
C ARG A 286 -42.10 -10.46 24.18
N ASN A 287 -41.97 -10.08 25.47
CA ASN A 287 -40.64 -9.83 26.06
C ASN A 287 -40.69 -9.66 27.60
N PRO A 288 -40.45 -10.70 28.41
CA PRO A 288 -40.50 -10.60 29.88
C PRO A 288 -39.39 -9.72 30.48
N LYS A 289 -38.30 -9.46 29.75
CA LYS A 289 -37.22 -8.55 30.21
C LYS A 289 -37.57 -7.06 30.08
N ALA A 290 -38.37 -6.68 29.08
CA ALA A 290 -38.79 -5.29 28.88
C ALA A 290 -39.84 -4.83 29.92
N ALA A 291 -40.75 -5.73 30.31
CA ALA A 291 -41.77 -5.44 31.33
C ALA A 291 -41.18 -5.26 32.74
N ALA A 292 -40.08 -5.94 33.06
CA ALA A 292 -39.38 -5.80 34.34
C ALA A 292 -38.63 -4.47 34.46
N LEU A 293 -37.97 -4.03 33.37
CA LEU A 293 -37.27 -2.74 33.32
C LEU A 293 -38.23 -1.55 33.36
N MET A 294 -39.40 -1.66 32.73
CA MET A 294 -40.41 -0.60 32.74
C MET A 294 -41.09 -0.47 34.11
N LYS A 295 -41.32 -1.58 34.84
CA LYS A 295 -41.80 -1.55 36.23
C LYS A 295 -40.79 -0.94 37.20
N GLN A 296 -39.49 -1.20 37.00
CA GLN A 296 -38.44 -0.57 37.83
C GLN A 296 -38.26 0.93 37.52
N ALA A 297 -38.41 1.35 36.27
CA ALA A 297 -38.35 2.75 35.87
C ALA A 297 -39.54 3.58 36.42
N LEU A 298 -40.75 2.99 36.42
CA LEU A 298 -41.96 3.62 36.96
C LEU A 298 -41.95 3.69 38.50
N ALA A 299 -41.36 2.71 39.18
CA ALA A 299 -41.22 2.75 40.65
C ALA A 299 -40.18 3.79 41.12
N LYS A 300 -39.09 4.00 40.36
CA LYS A 300 -38.11 5.05 40.67
C LYS A 300 -38.66 6.46 40.47
N THR A 301 -39.43 6.68 39.41
CA THR A 301 -40.02 7.99 39.11
C THR A 301 -41.17 8.36 40.07
N GLN A 302 -41.90 7.39 40.63
CA GLN A 302 -42.89 7.65 41.68
C GLN A 302 -42.24 7.97 43.04
N ALA A 303 -41.13 7.31 43.39
CA ALA A 303 -40.39 7.61 44.63
C ALA A 303 -39.68 8.99 44.59
N GLU A 304 -39.29 9.47 43.42
CA GLU A 304 -38.69 10.80 43.23
C GLU A 304 -39.74 11.94 43.25
N LEU A 305 -41.01 11.65 42.93
CA LEU A 305 -42.11 12.62 42.99
C LEU A 305 -42.75 12.76 44.39
N GLU A 306 -42.58 11.76 45.28
CA GLU A 306 -43.08 11.82 46.67
C GLU A 306 -42.07 12.44 47.66
N ASN A 307 -40.78 12.52 47.33
CA ASN A 307 -39.74 13.17 48.15
C ASN A 307 -39.44 14.64 47.76
N GLY A 308 -40.20 15.22 46.84
CA GLY A 308 -40.06 16.61 46.37
C GLY A 308 -41.14 17.58 46.88
N LYS A 309 -41.92 17.18 47.89
CA LYS A 309 -42.94 18.02 48.54
C LYS A 309 -42.76 17.99 50.07
N GLU A 310 -41.65 18.53 50.54
CA GLU A 310 -41.55 19.21 51.83
C GLU A 310 -40.92 20.59 51.63
#